data_AF-A0A662IZR9-F1
#
_entry.id   AF-A0A662IZR9-F1
#
_cell.length_a   1.000
_cell.length_b   1.000
_cell.length_c   1.000
_cell.angle_alpha   90.00
_cell.angle_beta   90.00
_cell.angle_gamma   90.00
#
_symmetry.space_group_name_H-M   'P 1'
#
loop_
_entity.id
_entity.type
_entity.pdbx_description
1 polymer ?
#
loop_
_entity_poly.entity_id
_entity_poly.type
_entity_poly.pdbx_seq_one_letter_code
_entity_poly.pdbx_strand_id
1 'polypeptide(L)'
;MFRGSLWRIKAITSDQVYVVPIEDPTGAIPSWIGEEIPVPLSVAQEVGWIRRYVESRLKEGAKLKEIAEELSAKYCSDPDSVSRAIVEVEEQVKAGLPVPSDKLVLIEGWGDVVVIHAHLGTLANRALGRLIGDKLAERLGYSVAVQQDPYRVIFQTYGGLEPEEPARILRSLVHEDLERLIKRSAWRLGLFKRRLIHVARRFGALSKRRDVTTISVRRLMEAFKDTAIEEEAYKEFMSNDVDLEGVKKLLSWIEEGSVKVVPIHTETPSPLTRRALERASRKTELIPPERMHKIIVESAKARLLNEVRYFTCTNCWEWYAAIRILDLDEHPSCPRCGSRALAPLDLDEHQLRRFIDKHGKVVSHSDRRLLRKALKAANLVERYGKPAAFVLAGRGVSPEDAEEILREVSVIGDKLAELVIDAERNALRRRFL
;
A
#
# COMPACT_ATOMS: atom_id res chain seq x y z
N MET A 1 9.81 32.93 -1.25
CA MET A 1 10.19 31.51 -1.38
C MET A 1 9.83 30.84 -0.06
N PHE A 2 8.61 30.30 0.08
CA PHE A 2 8.22 29.61 1.32
C PHE A 2 8.95 28.27 1.37
N ARG A 3 10.02 28.19 2.16
CA ARG A 3 10.65 26.91 2.52
C ARG A 3 9.69 26.25 3.51
N GLY A 4 8.88 25.30 3.05
CA GLY A 4 8.04 24.47 3.90
C GLY A 4 8.91 23.58 4.78
N SER A 5 9.35 24.09 5.93
CA SER A 5 10.00 23.31 6.97
C SER A 5 8.92 22.56 7.76
N LEU A 6 9.19 21.29 8.08
CA LEU A 6 8.30 20.45 8.88
C LEU A 6 8.53 20.72 10.37
N TRP A 7 7.46 20.73 11.16
CA TRP A 7 7.52 21.04 12.59
C TRP A 7 6.65 20.06 13.39
N ARG A 8 7.17 19.54 14.51
CA ARG A 8 6.43 18.70 15.47
C ARG A 8 5.84 19.58 16.56
N ILE A 9 4.54 19.46 16.82
CA ILE A 9 3.89 20.17 17.92
C ILE A 9 4.28 19.52 19.25
N LYS A 10 4.92 20.27 20.13
CA LYS A 10 5.34 19.83 21.47
C LYS A 10 4.27 20.14 22.52
N ALA A 11 3.60 21.29 22.40
CA ALA A 11 2.56 21.71 23.31
C ALA A 11 1.63 22.71 22.61
N ILE A 12 0.35 22.67 22.96
CA ILE A 12 -0.66 23.64 22.53
C ILE A 12 -1.17 24.34 23.79
N THR A 13 -1.05 25.66 23.81
CA THR A 13 -1.66 26.54 24.82
C THR A 13 -2.86 27.27 24.19
N SER A 14 -3.59 28.07 24.97
CA SER A 14 -4.74 28.84 24.48
C SER A 14 -4.43 29.77 23.31
N ASP A 15 -3.19 30.23 23.21
CA ASP A 15 -2.73 31.33 22.37
C ASP A 15 -1.47 31.00 21.57
N GLN A 16 -0.76 29.91 21.89
CA GLN A 16 0.50 29.55 21.24
C GLN A 16 0.63 28.05 20.97
N VAL A 17 1.28 27.71 19.85
CA VAL A 17 1.68 26.35 19.49
C VAL A 17 3.20 26.27 19.56
N TYR A 18 3.71 25.49 20.49
CA TYR A 18 5.15 25.23 20.61
C TYR A 18 5.52 24.13 19.64
N VAL A 19 6.43 24.44 18.73
CA VAL A 19 6.87 23.51 17.70
C VAL A 19 8.38 23.33 17.70
N VAL A 20 8.85 22.14 17.30
CA VAL A 20 10.27 21.86 17.07
C VAL A 20 10.47 21.47 15.60
N PRO A 21 11.52 21.97 14.93
CA PRO A 21 11.79 21.64 13.54
C PRO A 21 12.12 20.14 13.41
N ILE A 22 11.63 19.51 12.35
CA ILE A 22 11.93 18.12 12.00
C ILE A 22 12.81 18.15 10.73
N GLU A 23 13.99 17.53 10.80
CA GLU A 23 14.91 17.42 9.65
C GLU A 23 14.55 16.27 8.71
N ASP A 24 13.70 15.34 9.13
CA ASP A 24 13.26 14.20 8.32
C ASP A 24 12.05 14.55 7.43
N PRO A 25 12.19 14.49 6.09
CA PRO A 25 11.11 14.74 5.12
C PRO A 25 10.02 13.65 5.07
N THR A 26 10.04 12.64 5.95
CA THR A 26 8.87 11.78 6.18
C THR A 26 7.66 12.54 6.75
N GLY A 27 7.84 13.80 7.16
CA GLY A 27 6.75 14.68 7.55
C GLY A 27 5.71 14.85 6.45
N ALA A 28 4.49 14.47 6.81
CA ALA A 28 3.33 14.26 5.96
C ALA A 28 3.09 15.41 4.97
N ILE A 29 3.01 15.06 3.69
CA ILE A 29 2.23 15.86 2.74
C ILE A 29 0.78 15.80 3.26
N PRO A 30 0.15 16.92 3.62
CA PRO A 30 -1.24 16.89 4.04
C PRO A 30 -2.09 16.34 2.89
N SER A 31 -2.62 15.13 3.05
CA SER A 31 -3.55 14.56 2.08
C SER A 31 -4.93 15.17 2.33
N TRP A 32 -5.29 16.17 1.53
CA TRP A 32 -6.67 16.67 1.48
C TRP A 32 -7.50 15.69 0.67
N ILE A 33 -7.93 14.61 1.31
CA ILE A 33 -8.86 13.66 0.70
C ILE A 33 -10.26 14.08 1.16
N GLY A 34 -11.13 14.37 0.20
CA GLY A 34 -12.57 14.45 0.47
C GLY A 34 -13.10 13.09 0.97
N GLU A 35 -14.41 12.98 1.14
CA GLU A 35 -14.99 11.66 1.38
C GLU A 35 -14.92 10.86 0.07
N GLU A 36 -14.03 9.87 -0.02
CA GLU A 36 -13.95 8.94 -1.16
C GLU A 36 -15.28 8.17 -1.27
N ILE A 37 -15.79 7.96 -2.49
CA ILE A 37 -16.98 7.14 -2.71
C ILE A 37 -16.69 5.74 -2.10
N PRO A 38 -17.50 5.28 -1.13
CA PRO A 38 -17.22 4.02 -0.45
C PRO A 38 -17.27 2.85 -1.42
N VAL A 39 -16.25 1.99 -1.37
CA VAL A 39 -16.27 0.73 -2.11
C VAL A 39 -17.30 -0.21 -1.46
N PRO A 40 -18.30 -0.71 -2.22
CA PRO A 40 -19.32 -1.63 -1.69
C PRO A 40 -18.75 -3.02 -1.35
N LEU A 41 -19.48 -3.74 -0.49
CA LEU A 41 -19.15 -5.13 -0.11
C LEU A 41 -19.00 -6.05 -1.33
N SER A 42 -19.90 -5.97 -2.31
CA SER A 42 -19.87 -6.85 -3.50
C SER A 42 -18.59 -6.67 -4.32
N VAL A 43 -18.14 -5.43 -4.49
CA VAL A 43 -16.89 -5.12 -5.20
C VAL A 43 -15.69 -5.65 -4.42
N ALA A 44 -15.69 -5.47 -3.09
CA ALA A 44 -14.60 -5.98 -2.26
C ALA A 44 -14.52 -7.50 -2.28
N GLN A 45 -15.66 -8.18 -2.24
CA GLN A 45 -15.77 -9.64 -2.37
C GLN A 45 -15.27 -10.13 -3.73
N GLU A 46 -15.58 -9.43 -4.83
CA GLU A 46 -15.04 -9.78 -6.16
C GLU A 46 -13.50 -9.68 -6.19
N VAL A 47 -12.92 -8.66 -5.56
CA VAL A 47 -11.44 -8.57 -5.39
C VAL A 47 -10.91 -9.75 -4.56
N GLY A 48 -11.63 -10.14 -3.50
CA GLY A 48 -11.31 -11.33 -2.73
C GLY A 48 -11.33 -12.61 -3.58
N TRP A 49 -12.32 -12.74 -4.47
CA TRP A 49 -12.41 -13.84 -5.43
C TRP A 49 -11.24 -13.83 -6.41
N ILE A 50 -10.87 -12.67 -6.95
CA ILE A 50 -9.71 -12.54 -7.86
C ILE A 50 -8.43 -13.04 -7.18
N ARG A 51 -8.19 -12.66 -5.91
CA ARG A 51 -7.00 -13.12 -5.17
C ARG A 51 -6.96 -14.63 -5.01
N ARG A 52 -8.10 -15.25 -4.66
CA ARG A 52 -8.22 -16.71 -4.56
C ARG A 52 -8.04 -17.39 -5.92
N TYR A 53 -8.57 -16.79 -6.99
CA TYR A 53 -8.41 -17.30 -8.35
C TYR A 53 -6.93 -17.31 -8.78
N VAL A 54 -6.24 -16.19 -8.57
CA VAL A 54 -4.80 -16.07 -8.85
C VAL A 54 -4.01 -17.09 -8.03
N GLU A 55 -4.31 -17.25 -6.74
CA GLU A 55 -3.68 -18.27 -5.90
C GLU A 55 -3.85 -19.69 -6.46
N SER A 56 -5.07 -20.07 -6.86
CA SER A 56 -5.36 -21.40 -7.42
C SER A 56 -4.56 -21.65 -8.69
N ARG A 57 -4.59 -20.70 -9.63
CA ARG A 57 -3.90 -20.84 -10.92
C ARG A 57 -2.38 -20.89 -10.78
N LEU A 58 -1.82 -20.09 -9.86
CA LEU A 58 -0.39 -20.16 -9.55
C LEU A 58 0.00 -21.53 -8.96
N LYS A 59 -0.83 -22.11 -8.10
CA LYS A 59 -0.62 -23.46 -7.54
C LYS A 59 -0.72 -24.57 -8.60
N GLU A 60 -1.52 -24.35 -9.64
CA GLU A 60 -1.61 -25.22 -10.82
C GLU A 60 -0.43 -25.04 -11.80
N GLY A 61 0.49 -24.11 -11.53
CA GLY A 61 1.67 -23.84 -12.34
C GLY A 61 1.46 -22.84 -13.48
N ALA A 62 0.30 -22.16 -13.54
CA ALA A 62 0.06 -21.11 -14.53
C ALA A 62 0.98 -19.91 -14.29
N LYS A 63 1.41 -19.26 -15.38
CA LYS A 63 2.25 -18.06 -15.29
C LYS A 63 1.38 -16.83 -15.00
N LEU A 64 1.94 -15.84 -14.30
CA LEU A 64 1.23 -14.59 -13.99
C LEU A 64 0.60 -13.92 -15.23
N LYS A 65 1.31 -13.98 -16.37
CA LYS A 65 0.86 -13.41 -17.64
C LYS A 65 -0.41 -14.11 -18.17
N GLU A 66 -0.46 -15.43 -18.09
CA GLU A 66 -1.63 -16.22 -18.52
C GLU A 66 -2.84 -15.88 -17.65
N ILE A 67 -2.64 -15.80 -16.33
CA ILE A 67 -3.70 -15.41 -15.38
C ILE A 67 -4.19 -13.98 -15.66
N ALA A 68 -3.26 -13.07 -15.99
CA ALA A 68 -3.60 -11.69 -16.33
C ALA A 68 -4.40 -11.59 -17.63
N GLU A 69 -4.09 -12.40 -18.65
CA GLU A 69 -4.84 -12.47 -19.91
C GLU A 69 -6.28 -12.98 -19.68
N GLU A 70 -6.45 -14.02 -18.86
CA GLU A 70 -7.76 -14.57 -18.49
C GLU A 70 -8.64 -13.55 -17.76
N LEU A 71 -8.07 -12.87 -16.74
CA LEU A 71 -8.76 -11.83 -16.00
C LEU A 71 -9.06 -10.60 -16.88
N SER A 72 -8.15 -10.26 -17.79
CA SER A 72 -8.33 -9.16 -18.74
C SER A 72 -9.49 -9.41 -19.70
N ALA A 73 -9.65 -10.64 -20.16
CA ALA A 73 -10.80 -11.04 -20.96
C ALA A 73 -12.12 -10.90 -20.18
N LYS A 74 -12.13 -11.28 -18.89
CA LYS A 74 -13.32 -11.16 -18.02
C LYS A 74 -13.71 -9.70 -17.73
N TYR A 75 -12.74 -8.82 -17.50
CA TYR A 75 -12.97 -7.43 -17.06
C TYR A 75 -12.69 -6.38 -18.14
N CYS A 76 -12.53 -6.78 -19.41
CA CYS A 76 -12.23 -5.90 -20.54
C CYS A 76 -11.08 -4.91 -20.25
N SER A 77 -10.00 -5.42 -19.67
CA SER A 77 -8.87 -4.64 -19.17
C SER A 77 -7.58 -4.94 -19.94
N ASP A 78 -6.59 -4.07 -19.78
CA ASP A 78 -5.25 -4.27 -20.35
C ASP A 78 -4.46 -5.35 -19.58
N PRO A 79 -3.93 -6.41 -20.23
CA PRO A 79 -3.20 -7.49 -19.57
C PRO A 79 -2.00 -7.05 -18.74
N ASP A 80 -1.25 -6.05 -19.19
CA ASP A 80 -0.09 -5.56 -18.44
C ASP A 80 -0.53 -4.85 -17.16
N SER A 81 -1.64 -4.11 -17.21
CA SER A 81 -2.24 -3.46 -16.05
C SER A 81 -2.79 -4.46 -15.04
N VAL A 82 -3.46 -5.52 -15.51
CA VAL A 82 -3.95 -6.60 -14.65
C VAL A 82 -2.78 -7.34 -14.02
N SER A 83 -1.76 -7.70 -14.80
CA SER A 83 -0.54 -8.37 -14.32
C SER A 83 0.12 -7.58 -13.18
N ARG A 84 0.28 -6.26 -13.35
CA ARG A 84 0.77 -5.38 -12.28
C ARG A 84 -0.11 -5.35 -11.04
N ALA A 85 -1.43 -5.49 -11.19
CA ALA A 85 -2.38 -5.44 -10.08
C ALA A 85 -2.43 -6.74 -9.25
N ILE A 86 -1.99 -7.87 -9.82
CA ILE A 86 -2.00 -9.18 -9.16
C ILE A 86 -0.61 -9.65 -8.72
N VAL A 87 0.45 -8.87 -9.00
CA VAL A 87 1.83 -9.26 -8.70
C VAL A 87 2.05 -9.50 -7.20
N GLU A 88 1.42 -8.74 -6.32
CA GLU A 88 1.57 -8.94 -4.87
C GLU A 88 0.89 -10.23 -4.39
N VAL A 89 -0.10 -10.74 -5.13
CA VAL A 89 -0.69 -12.05 -4.84
C VAL A 89 0.30 -13.14 -5.19
N GLU A 90 1.01 -13.01 -6.32
CA GLU A 90 2.09 -13.94 -6.68
C GLU A 90 3.21 -13.93 -5.65
N GLU A 91 3.66 -12.76 -5.20
CA GLU A 91 4.65 -12.63 -4.13
C GLU A 91 4.19 -13.33 -2.84
N GLN A 92 2.93 -13.12 -2.44
CA GLN A 92 2.34 -13.74 -1.24
C GLN A 92 2.36 -15.27 -1.34
N VAL A 93 1.97 -15.81 -2.50
CA VAL A 93 1.96 -17.26 -2.78
C VAL A 93 3.37 -17.83 -2.77
N LYS A 94 4.32 -17.17 -3.44
CA LYS A 94 5.75 -17.58 -3.47
C LYS A 94 6.38 -17.55 -2.07
N ALA A 95 5.94 -16.63 -1.20
CA ALA A 95 6.36 -16.58 0.19
C ALA A 95 5.74 -17.67 1.08
N GLY A 96 4.86 -18.54 0.54
CA GLY A 96 4.19 -19.59 1.29
C GLY A 96 3.19 -19.07 2.32
N LEU A 97 2.77 -17.81 2.20
CA LEU A 97 1.85 -17.18 3.14
C LEU A 97 0.39 -17.38 2.68
N PRO A 98 -0.57 -17.48 3.62
CA PRO A 98 -1.99 -17.52 3.26
C PRO A 98 -2.40 -16.28 2.46
N VAL A 99 -3.19 -16.48 1.41
CA VAL A 99 -3.73 -15.38 0.60
C VAL A 99 -5.12 -14.98 1.14
N PRO A 100 -5.28 -13.76 1.69
CA PRO A 100 -6.58 -13.28 2.09
C PRO A 100 -7.49 -13.10 0.87
N SER A 101 -8.74 -13.54 1.00
CA SER A 101 -9.70 -13.63 -0.10
C SER A 101 -11.14 -13.48 0.38
N ASP A 102 -12.12 -13.82 -0.46
CA ASP A 102 -13.53 -13.95 -0.09
C ASP A 102 -13.82 -15.17 0.81
N LYS A 103 -12.83 -16.08 0.99
CA LYS A 103 -12.94 -17.29 1.82
C LYS A 103 -11.94 -17.37 2.97
N LEU A 104 -11.07 -16.36 3.11
CA LEU A 104 -10.04 -16.33 4.14
C LEU A 104 -9.83 -14.90 4.64
N VAL A 105 -10.09 -14.69 5.93
CA VAL A 105 -9.66 -13.51 6.68
C VAL A 105 -8.27 -13.80 7.26
N LEU A 106 -7.27 -13.06 6.81
CA LEU A 106 -5.91 -13.13 7.33
C LEU A 106 -5.75 -12.07 8.42
N ILE A 107 -5.23 -12.45 9.58
CA ILE A 107 -4.86 -11.52 10.65
C ILE A 107 -3.35 -11.60 10.80
N GLU A 108 -2.65 -10.59 10.30
CA GLU A 108 -1.19 -10.56 10.30
C GLU A 108 -0.67 -9.60 11.36
N GLY A 109 0.15 -10.10 12.28
CA GLY A 109 0.92 -9.28 13.23
C GLY A 109 2.33 -9.03 12.73
N TRP A 110 2.75 -7.77 12.83
CA TRP A 110 4.10 -7.34 12.53
C TRP A 110 4.52 -6.23 13.51
N GLY A 111 5.38 -6.58 14.47
CA GLY A 111 5.77 -5.68 15.55
C GLY A 111 4.58 -5.23 16.38
N ASP A 112 4.30 -3.92 16.39
CA ASP A 112 3.17 -3.27 17.09
C ASP A 112 1.93 -3.04 16.21
N VAL A 113 1.98 -3.51 14.96
CA VAL A 113 0.89 -3.40 13.99
C VAL A 113 0.22 -4.76 13.81
N VAL A 114 -1.11 -4.75 13.78
CA VAL A 114 -1.90 -5.91 13.36
C VAL A 114 -2.82 -5.50 12.22
N VAL A 115 -2.81 -6.27 11.13
CA VAL A 115 -3.62 -6.03 9.95
C VAL A 115 -4.61 -7.18 9.77
N ILE A 116 -5.90 -6.86 9.85
CA ILE A 116 -6.98 -7.76 9.47
C ILE A 116 -7.29 -7.53 8.00
N HIS A 117 -6.97 -8.51 7.14
CA HIS A 117 -7.38 -8.51 5.74
C HIS A 117 -8.77 -9.12 5.62
N ALA A 118 -9.76 -8.26 5.44
CA ALA A 118 -11.17 -8.63 5.27
C ALA A 118 -11.78 -7.84 4.10
N HIS A 119 -12.28 -8.56 3.10
CA HIS A 119 -12.82 -7.99 1.86
C HIS A 119 -14.27 -7.50 2.03
N LEU A 120 -14.51 -6.59 2.98
CA LEU A 120 -15.87 -6.15 3.32
C LEU A 120 -16.32 -4.85 2.65
N GLY A 121 -15.42 -4.14 1.98
CA GLY A 121 -15.67 -2.79 1.51
C GLY A 121 -15.44 -1.75 2.60
N THR A 122 -15.63 -0.47 2.23
CA THR A 122 -15.14 0.66 3.04
C THR A 122 -15.91 0.82 4.35
N LEU A 123 -17.24 0.79 4.28
CA LEU A 123 -18.11 1.08 5.42
C LEU A 123 -18.14 -0.07 6.43
N ALA A 124 -18.13 -1.32 5.94
CA ALA A 124 -18.12 -2.50 6.79
C ALA A 124 -16.76 -2.69 7.47
N ASN A 125 -15.63 -2.45 6.78
CA ASN A 125 -14.32 -2.45 7.44
C ASN A 125 -14.17 -1.31 8.45
N ARG A 126 -14.79 -0.15 8.21
CA ARG A 126 -14.83 0.93 9.20
C ARG A 126 -15.61 0.51 10.46
N ALA A 127 -16.76 -0.12 10.28
CA ALA A 127 -17.55 -0.65 11.39
C ALA A 127 -16.78 -1.74 12.15
N LEU A 128 -16.17 -2.69 11.43
CA LEU A 128 -15.35 -3.76 11.99
C LEU A 128 -14.17 -3.21 12.78
N GLY A 129 -13.42 -2.28 12.19
CA GLY A 129 -12.28 -1.65 12.85
C GLY A 129 -12.67 -0.90 14.11
N ARG A 130 -13.85 -0.27 14.12
CA ARG A 130 -14.36 0.36 15.33
C ARG A 130 -14.69 -0.65 16.42
N LEU A 131 -15.43 -1.70 16.07
CA LEU A 131 -15.85 -2.74 17.02
C LEU A 131 -14.66 -3.45 17.67
N ILE A 132 -13.70 -3.88 16.85
CA ILE A 132 -12.48 -4.55 17.33
C ILE A 132 -11.58 -3.55 18.08
N GLY A 133 -11.41 -2.34 17.55
CA GLY A 133 -10.57 -1.31 18.17
C GLY A 133 -11.03 -0.91 19.58
N ASP A 134 -12.34 -0.82 19.79
CA ASP A 134 -12.90 -0.52 21.11
C ASP A 134 -12.69 -1.68 22.10
N LYS A 135 -12.90 -2.93 21.67
CA LYS A 135 -12.64 -4.11 22.51
C LYS A 135 -11.15 -4.27 22.83
N LEU A 136 -10.27 -3.98 21.87
CA LEU A 136 -8.83 -3.96 22.09
C LEU A 136 -8.44 -2.87 23.09
N ALA A 137 -9.00 -1.66 22.96
CA ALA A 137 -8.71 -0.56 23.89
C ALA A 137 -9.18 -0.85 25.32
N GLU A 138 -10.37 -1.45 25.47
CA GLU A 138 -10.88 -1.92 26.77
C GLU A 138 -9.95 -2.96 27.40
N ARG A 139 -9.42 -3.90 26.60
CA ARG A 139 -8.52 -4.95 27.09
C ARG A 139 -7.12 -4.45 27.41
N LEU A 140 -6.56 -3.58 26.56
CA LEU A 140 -5.19 -3.10 26.68
C LEU A 140 -5.05 -1.92 27.66
N GLY A 141 -6.17 -1.26 28.01
CA GLY A 141 -6.18 -0.12 28.92
C GLY A 141 -5.72 1.20 28.30
N TYR A 142 -5.50 1.24 26.98
CA TYR A 142 -5.11 2.44 26.23
C TYR A 142 -5.75 2.47 24.84
N SER A 143 -5.78 3.65 24.21
CA SER A 143 -6.37 3.81 22.88
C SER A 143 -5.53 3.15 21.78
N VAL A 144 -6.15 2.31 20.97
CA VAL A 144 -5.56 1.71 19.77
C VAL A 144 -5.84 2.61 18.57
N ALA A 145 -4.81 2.92 17.78
CA ALA A 145 -5.01 3.64 16.54
C ALA A 145 -5.55 2.69 15.47
N VAL A 146 -6.60 3.11 14.76
CA VAL A 146 -7.29 2.30 13.77
C VAL A 146 -7.33 3.03 12.43
N GLN A 147 -6.96 2.32 11.37
CA GLN A 147 -7.16 2.74 10.00
C GLN A 147 -7.86 1.63 9.22
N GLN A 148 -8.48 1.99 8.10
CA GLN A 148 -9.11 1.01 7.23
C GLN A 148 -9.06 1.44 5.76
N ASP A 149 -9.09 0.43 4.91
CA ASP A 149 -9.37 0.54 3.49
C ASP A 149 -10.47 -0.47 3.11
N PRO A 150 -10.92 -0.53 1.84
CA PRO A 150 -11.96 -1.48 1.42
C PRO A 150 -11.67 -2.97 1.68
N TYR A 151 -10.42 -3.33 1.92
CA TYR A 151 -9.96 -4.72 1.99
C TYR A 151 -9.29 -5.05 3.33
N ARG A 152 -9.01 -4.05 4.18
CA ARG A 152 -8.20 -4.20 5.38
C ARG A 152 -8.61 -3.26 6.51
N VAL A 153 -8.32 -3.70 7.73
CA VAL A 153 -8.31 -2.88 8.94
C VAL A 153 -6.93 -3.01 9.59
N ILE A 154 -6.31 -1.87 9.89
CA ILE A 154 -4.97 -1.78 10.46
C ILE A 154 -5.11 -1.24 11.88
N PHE A 155 -4.57 -1.97 12.84
CA PHE A 155 -4.47 -1.61 14.24
C PHE A 155 -3.03 -1.33 14.58
N GLN A 156 -2.78 -0.26 15.33
CA GLN A 156 -1.47 0.03 15.88
C GLN A 156 -1.57 0.17 17.40
N THR A 157 -0.71 -0.59 18.06
CA THR A 157 -0.66 -0.77 19.51
C THR A 157 0.69 -0.30 20.05
N TYR A 158 0.85 -0.34 21.37
CA TYR A 158 2.15 -0.16 22.02
C TYR A 158 2.60 -1.50 22.61
N GLY A 159 3.80 -1.96 22.24
CA GLY A 159 4.40 -3.15 22.83
C GLY A 159 4.07 -4.48 22.15
N GLY A 160 3.48 -4.46 20.95
CA GLY A 160 3.12 -5.67 20.21
C GLY A 160 1.73 -6.20 20.58
N LEU A 161 1.03 -6.76 19.59
CA LEU A 161 -0.27 -7.40 19.78
C LEU A 161 -0.26 -8.75 19.07
N GLU A 162 -0.47 -9.82 19.83
CA GLU A 162 -0.58 -11.17 19.28
C GLU A 162 -1.79 -11.24 18.33
N PRO A 163 -1.63 -11.71 17.08
CA PRO A 163 -2.71 -11.83 16.08
C PRO A 163 -3.92 -12.64 16.57
N GLU A 164 -3.72 -13.59 17.48
CA GLU A 164 -4.75 -14.39 18.10
C GLU A 164 -5.74 -13.55 18.92
N GLU A 165 -5.30 -12.41 19.43
CA GLU A 165 -6.13 -11.51 20.23
C GLU A 165 -7.28 -10.90 19.39
N PRO A 166 -7.03 -10.14 18.30
CA PRO A 166 -8.09 -9.68 17.42
C PRO A 166 -8.85 -10.82 16.76
N ALA A 167 -8.22 -12.00 16.53
CA ALA A 167 -8.94 -13.18 16.05
C ALA A 167 -10.01 -13.65 17.05
N ARG A 168 -9.68 -13.70 18.35
CA ARG A 168 -10.62 -14.02 19.43
C ARG A 168 -11.72 -12.98 19.56
N ILE A 169 -11.38 -11.69 19.51
CA ILE A 169 -12.36 -10.60 19.54
C ILE A 169 -13.31 -10.73 18.35
N LEU A 170 -12.80 -10.89 17.12
CA LEU A 170 -13.61 -11.05 15.91
C LEU A 170 -14.64 -12.17 16.06
N ARG A 171 -14.21 -13.36 16.53
CA ARG A 171 -15.13 -14.49 16.75
C ARG A 171 -16.15 -14.20 17.85
N SER A 172 -15.78 -13.49 18.91
CA SER A 172 -16.72 -13.15 20.00
C SER A 172 -17.83 -12.17 19.58
N LEU A 173 -17.63 -11.38 18.52
CA LEU A 173 -18.61 -10.40 18.06
C LEU A 173 -19.93 -11.02 17.57
N VAL A 174 -19.94 -12.31 17.20
CA VAL A 174 -21.15 -13.00 16.73
C VAL A 174 -22.26 -13.06 17.79
N HIS A 175 -21.88 -13.04 19.08
CA HIS A 175 -22.82 -13.11 20.20
C HIS A 175 -23.13 -11.74 20.82
N GLU A 176 -22.70 -10.64 20.18
CA GLU A 176 -22.80 -9.28 20.70
C GLU A 176 -23.85 -8.46 19.96
N ASP A 177 -24.47 -7.51 20.66
CA ASP A 177 -25.32 -6.49 20.05
C ASP A 177 -24.43 -5.41 19.40
N LEU A 178 -24.10 -5.63 18.13
CA LEU A 178 -23.23 -4.75 17.35
C LEU A 178 -23.78 -3.33 17.23
N GLU A 179 -25.10 -3.19 17.12
CA GLU A 179 -25.75 -1.88 17.01
C GLU A 179 -25.57 -1.09 18.30
N ARG A 180 -25.78 -1.73 19.45
CA ARG A 180 -25.54 -1.10 20.76
C ARG A 180 -24.05 -0.80 21.00
N LEU A 181 -23.14 -1.63 20.51
CA LEU A 181 -21.69 -1.37 20.58
C LEU A 181 -21.30 -0.14 19.75
N ILE A 182 -21.77 -0.05 18.50
CA ILE A 182 -21.53 1.12 17.66
C ILE A 182 -22.20 2.36 18.26
N LYS A 183 -23.44 2.27 18.75
CA LYS A 183 -24.14 3.40 19.36
C LYS A 183 -23.36 4.03 20.51
N ARG A 184 -22.88 3.20 21.44
CA ARG A 184 -22.06 3.66 22.59
C ARG A 184 -20.76 4.33 22.15
N SER A 185 -20.23 3.93 21.00
CA SER A 185 -18.94 4.39 20.52
C SER A 185 -19.01 5.55 19.52
N ALA A 186 -20.17 5.75 18.87
CA ALA A 186 -20.40 6.78 17.86
C ALA A 186 -20.02 8.19 18.36
N TRP A 187 -20.34 8.50 19.62
CA TRP A 187 -20.01 9.76 20.27
C TRP A 187 -18.51 10.09 20.29
N ARG A 188 -17.64 9.07 20.26
CA ARG A 188 -16.18 9.27 20.24
C ARG A 188 -15.67 9.53 18.81
N LEU A 189 -16.45 9.18 17.79
CA LEU A 189 -16.04 9.28 16.38
C LEU A 189 -16.12 10.70 15.84
N GLY A 190 -15.09 11.12 15.11
CA GLY A 190 -15.07 12.41 14.40
C GLY A 190 -16.17 12.53 13.34
N LEU A 191 -16.50 11.42 12.66
CA LEU A 191 -17.54 11.40 11.62
C LEU A 191 -18.93 11.68 12.21
N PHE A 192 -19.29 11.02 13.31
CA PHE A 192 -20.56 11.28 13.98
C PHE A 192 -20.67 12.74 14.46
N LYS A 193 -19.58 13.29 15.03
CA LYS A 193 -19.51 14.71 15.41
C LYS A 193 -19.77 15.64 14.22
N ARG A 194 -19.21 15.31 13.06
CA ARG A 194 -19.43 16.05 11.82
C ARG A 194 -20.89 15.95 11.34
N ARG A 195 -21.48 14.75 11.35
CA ARG A 195 -22.90 14.54 11.02
C ARG A 195 -23.81 15.33 11.94
N LEU A 196 -23.57 15.29 13.25
CA LEU A 196 -24.33 16.06 14.24
C LEU A 196 -24.30 17.55 13.93
N ILE A 197 -23.14 18.13 13.59
CA ILE A 197 -23.04 19.54 13.19
C ILE A 197 -23.81 19.82 11.90
N HIS A 198 -23.73 18.92 10.91
CA HIS A 198 -24.47 19.07 9.65
C HIS A 198 -25.98 19.02 9.87
N VAL A 199 -26.47 18.05 10.65
CA VAL A 199 -27.88 17.91 11.01
C VAL A 199 -28.34 19.13 11.80
N ALA A 200 -27.61 19.56 12.83
CA ALA A 200 -27.94 20.75 13.61
C ALA A 200 -28.02 22.03 12.74
N ARG A 201 -27.18 22.16 11.71
CA ARG A 201 -27.29 23.25 10.73
C ARG A 201 -28.52 23.13 9.83
N ARG A 202 -28.89 21.91 9.41
CA ARG A 202 -30.12 21.67 8.61
C ARG A 202 -31.38 21.97 9.43
N PHE A 203 -31.37 21.64 10.72
CA PHE A 203 -32.44 21.96 11.68
C PHE A 203 -32.48 23.45 12.08
N GLY A 204 -31.49 24.26 11.68
CA GLY A 204 -31.41 25.67 12.05
C GLY A 204 -30.91 25.94 13.48
N ALA A 205 -30.60 24.89 14.25
CA ALA A 205 -30.05 24.99 15.60
C ALA A 205 -28.63 25.58 15.63
N LEU A 206 -27.89 25.48 14.53
CA LEU A 206 -26.60 26.14 14.35
C LEU A 206 -26.63 27.12 13.17
N SER A 207 -26.24 28.36 13.43
CA SER A 207 -26.14 29.39 12.39
C SER A 207 -25.07 29.04 11.36
N LYS A 208 -25.39 29.16 10.07
CA LYS A 208 -24.46 28.89 8.95
C LYS A 208 -23.24 29.83 8.90
N ARG A 209 -23.31 31.01 9.55
CA ARG A 209 -22.31 32.09 9.46
C ARG A 209 -21.37 32.22 10.66
N ARG A 210 -21.65 31.57 11.80
CA ARG A 210 -20.68 31.58 12.92
C ARG A 210 -19.65 30.49 12.70
N ASP A 211 -18.39 30.87 12.87
CA ASP A 211 -17.30 29.93 12.94
C ASP A 211 -17.52 29.00 14.13
N VAL A 212 -17.92 27.77 13.83
CA VAL A 212 -18.07 26.68 14.82
C VAL A 212 -16.71 26.35 15.47
N THR A 213 -15.61 26.95 14.99
CA THR A 213 -14.28 26.89 15.60
C THR A 213 -14.23 27.48 17.00
N THR A 214 -15.16 28.37 17.37
CA THR A 214 -15.22 28.98 18.73
C THR A 214 -15.97 28.13 19.75
N ILE A 215 -16.81 27.18 19.33
CA ILE A 215 -17.59 26.34 20.25
C ILE A 215 -16.93 24.96 20.33
N SER A 216 -16.57 24.54 21.55
CA SER A 216 -16.08 23.19 21.78
C SER A 216 -17.11 22.17 21.27
N VAL A 217 -16.68 21.32 20.32
CA VAL A 217 -17.50 20.24 19.75
C VAL A 217 -18.14 19.39 20.86
N ARG A 218 -17.44 19.21 21.98
CA ARG A 218 -17.95 18.48 23.15
C ARG A 218 -19.20 19.13 23.76
N ARG A 219 -19.23 20.46 23.89
CA ARG A 219 -20.42 21.18 24.41
C ARG A 219 -21.61 21.09 23.45
N LEU A 220 -21.36 21.15 22.14
CA LEU A 220 -22.41 20.96 21.13
C LEU A 220 -23.00 19.56 21.21
N MET A 221 -22.15 18.55 21.36
CA MET A 221 -22.58 17.19 21.55
C MET A 221 -23.46 17.05 22.80
N GLU A 222 -23.02 17.56 23.94
CA GLU A 222 -23.82 17.54 25.18
C GLU A 222 -25.16 18.28 25.03
N ALA A 223 -25.18 19.42 24.34
CA ALA A 223 -26.41 20.21 24.13
C ALA A 223 -27.46 19.53 23.23
N PHE A 224 -27.02 18.69 22.30
CA PHE A 224 -27.93 17.96 21.40
C PHE A 224 -28.20 16.52 21.84
N LYS A 225 -27.68 16.10 23.00
CA LYS A 225 -27.95 14.77 23.54
C LYS A 225 -29.44 14.56 23.81
N ASP A 226 -29.95 13.38 23.47
CA ASP A 226 -31.34 12.97 23.65
C ASP A 226 -32.34 13.88 22.92
N THR A 227 -31.89 14.52 21.82
CA THR A 227 -32.73 15.36 20.95
C THR A 227 -33.01 14.71 19.60
N ALA A 228 -34.02 15.21 18.87
CA ALA A 228 -34.27 14.81 17.48
C ALA A 228 -33.07 15.04 16.54
N ILE A 229 -32.20 16.01 16.87
CA ILE A 229 -30.98 16.28 16.11
C ILE A 229 -29.98 15.13 16.29
N GLU A 230 -29.82 14.60 17.50
CA GLU A 230 -28.98 13.41 17.71
C GLU A 230 -29.58 12.20 17.01
N GLU A 231 -30.88 11.96 17.16
CA GLU A 231 -31.55 10.80 16.56
C GLU A 231 -31.37 10.77 15.04
N GLU A 232 -31.59 11.92 14.38
CA GLU A 232 -31.38 12.06 12.93
C GLU A 232 -29.90 11.95 12.54
N ALA A 233 -28.98 12.56 13.32
CA ALA A 233 -27.55 12.42 13.07
C ALA A 233 -27.07 10.97 13.20
N TYR A 234 -27.65 10.22 14.15
CA TYR A 234 -27.36 8.81 14.34
C TYR A 234 -27.92 7.96 13.19
N LYS A 235 -29.15 8.22 12.74
CA LYS A 235 -29.72 7.58 11.54
C LYS A 235 -28.83 7.82 10.32
N GLU A 236 -28.43 9.06 10.07
CA GLU A 236 -27.57 9.41 8.93
C GLU A 236 -26.20 8.74 9.03
N PHE A 237 -25.62 8.68 10.23
CA PHE A 237 -24.36 7.98 10.49
C PHE A 237 -24.48 6.48 10.20
N MET A 238 -25.53 5.84 10.70
CA MET A 238 -25.77 4.41 10.49
C MET A 238 -26.03 4.04 9.03
N SER A 239 -26.65 4.94 8.25
CA SER A 239 -26.95 4.67 6.84
C SER A 239 -25.79 5.00 5.90
N ASN A 240 -24.99 6.02 6.19
CA ASN A 240 -23.99 6.54 5.24
C ASN A 240 -22.54 6.28 5.64
N ASP A 241 -22.27 6.15 6.95
CA ASP A 241 -20.90 6.11 7.45
C ASP A 241 -20.48 4.72 7.94
N VAL A 242 -21.39 3.79 8.19
CA VAL A 242 -21.08 2.42 8.64
C VAL A 242 -21.97 1.40 7.94
N ASP A 243 -21.48 0.18 7.79
CA ASP A 243 -22.27 -0.96 7.29
C ASP A 243 -22.14 -2.12 8.28
N LEU A 244 -23.11 -2.22 9.19
CA LEU A 244 -23.19 -3.32 10.15
C LEU A 244 -23.66 -4.63 9.52
N GLU A 245 -24.46 -4.56 8.46
CA GLU A 245 -24.96 -5.76 7.78
C GLU A 245 -23.80 -6.49 7.08
N GLY A 246 -22.84 -5.76 6.52
CA GLY A 246 -21.58 -6.33 6.02
C GLY A 246 -20.77 -7.03 7.10
N VAL A 247 -20.71 -6.48 8.33
CA VAL A 247 -20.02 -7.13 9.46
C VAL A 247 -20.78 -8.38 9.91
N LYS A 248 -22.11 -8.33 10.05
CA LYS A 248 -22.94 -9.49 10.40
C LYS A 248 -22.80 -10.62 9.38
N LYS A 249 -22.76 -10.30 8.08
CA LYS A 249 -22.49 -11.28 7.01
C LYS A 249 -21.15 -11.97 7.20
N LEU A 250 -20.09 -11.22 7.50
CA LEU A 250 -18.78 -11.83 7.79
C LEU A 250 -18.86 -12.79 8.97
N LEU A 251 -19.51 -12.38 10.06
CA LEU A 251 -19.64 -13.22 11.26
C LEU A 251 -20.42 -14.52 10.96
N SER A 252 -21.50 -14.43 10.18
CA SER A 252 -22.25 -15.59 9.67
C SER A 252 -21.35 -16.52 8.85
N TRP A 253 -20.57 -15.97 7.91
CA TRP A 253 -19.65 -16.76 7.09
C TRP A 253 -18.56 -17.47 7.90
N ILE A 254 -18.11 -16.84 8.99
CA ILE A 254 -17.14 -17.45 9.91
C ILE A 254 -17.81 -18.57 10.72
N GLU A 255 -19.01 -18.34 11.25
CA GLU A 255 -19.77 -19.32 12.05
C GLU A 255 -20.13 -20.57 11.22
N GLU A 256 -20.56 -20.38 9.98
CA GLU A 256 -20.86 -21.45 9.01
C GLU A 256 -19.60 -22.18 8.50
N GLY A 257 -18.40 -21.64 8.78
CA GLY A 257 -17.13 -22.17 8.29
C GLY A 257 -16.85 -21.90 6.81
N SER A 258 -17.65 -21.06 6.15
CA SER A 258 -17.44 -20.68 4.75
C SER A 258 -16.31 -19.66 4.56
N VAL A 259 -15.92 -18.95 5.63
CA VAL A 259 -14.74 -18.09 5.70
C VAL A 259 -13.83 -18.55 6.85
N LYS A 260 -12.56 -18.84 6.56
CA LYS A 260 -11.57 -19.20 7.57
C LYS A 260 -10.90 -17.95 8.15
N VAL A 261 -10.61 -17.95 9.44
CA VAL A 261 -9.83 -16.89 10.11
C VAL A 261 -8.46 -17.45 10.47
N VAL A 262 -7.41 -16.89 9.87
CA VAL A 262 -6.02 -17.36 10.04
C VAL A 262 -5.17 -16.24 10.65
N PRO A 263 -4.77 -16.35 11.92
CA PRO A 263 -3.75 -15.50 12.51
C PRO A 263 -2.34 -15.96 12.09
N ILE A 264 -1.45 -15.02 11.75
CA ILE A 264 -0.02 -15.26 11.49
C ILE A 264 0.83 -14.13 12.07
N HIS A 265 2.05 -14.46 12.46
CA HIS A 265 3.09 -13.48 12.79
C HIS A 265 4.16 -13.47 11.70
N THR A 266 4.63 -12.28 11.31
CA THR A 266 5.68 -12.11 10.30
C THR A 266 6.79 -11.20 10.81
N GLU A 267 8.06 -11.51 10.52
CA GLU A 267 9.21 -10.67 10.88
C GLU A 267 9.29 -9.40 10.00
N THR A 268 8.88 -9.56 8.75
CA THR A 268 8.74 -8.50 7.74
C THR A 268 7.31 -8.50 7.23
N PRO A 269 6.72 -7.32 6.94
CA PRO A 269 5.35 -7.26 6.47
C PRO A 269 5.19 -8.06 5.18
N SER A 270 4.17 -8.91 5.12
CA SER A 270 3.84 -9.68 3.92
C SER A 270 3.64 -8.76 2.71
N PRO A 271 3.82 -9.25 1.47
CA PRO A 271 3.57 -8.47 0.26
C PRO A 271 2.27 -7.65 0.29
N LEU A 272 1.18 -8.26 0.75
CA LEU A 272 -0.11 -7.59 0.86
C LEU A 272 -0.14 -6.57 2.01
N THR A 273 0.41 -6.88 3.18
CA THR A 273 0.47 -5.94 4.31
C THR A 273 1.38 -4.76 4.01
N ARG A 274 2.53 -4.97 3.38
CA ARG A 274 3.46 -3.93 2.94
C ARG A 274 2.76 -2.85 2.12
N ARG A 275 1.93 -3.25 1.15
CA ARG A 275 1.09 -2.32 0.36
C ARG A 275 0.06 -1.57 1.19
N ALA A 276 -0.55 -2.24 2.17
CA ALA A 276 -1.49 -1.61 3.08
C ALA A 276 -0.81 -0.48 3.87
N LEU A 277 0.35 -0.78 4.45
CA LEU A 277 1.13 0.14 5.26
C LEU A 277 1.69 1.30 4.44
N GLU A 278 2.14 1.05 3.22
CA GLU A 278 2.59 2.11 2.29
C GLU A 278 1.45 3.09 1.94
N ARG A 279 0.22 2.60 1.79
CA ARG A 279 -0.95 3.47 1.52
C ARG A 279 -1.39 4.21 2.79
N ALA A 280 -1.35 3.53 3.93
CA ALA A 280 -1.70 4.10 5.24
C ALA A 280 -0.74 5.22 5.67
N SER A 281 0.57 5.05 5.45
CA SER A 281 1.59 6.06 5.76
C SER A 281 1.41 7.34 4.95
N ARG A 282 0.90 7.24 3.72
CA ARG A 282 0.55 8.41 2.88
C ARG A 282 -0.70 9.14 3.38
N LYS A 283 -1.59 8.47 4.12
CA LYS A 283 -2.85 9.04 4.61
C LYS A 283 -2.72 9.64 6.02
N THR A 284 -1.83 9.15 6.88
CA THR A 284 -1.71 9.61 8.28
C THR A 284 -0.33 9.36 8.91
N GLU A 285 0.04 10.19 9.90
CA GLU A 285 1.30 10.21 10.67
C GLU A 285 1.54 9.01 11.61
N LEU A 286 0.83 7.90 11.45
CA LEU A 286 0.71 6.91 12.52
C LEU A 286 1.90 5.94 12.60
N ILE A 287 2.70 5.75 11.55
CA ILE A 287 3.83 4.80 11.60
C ILE A 287 5.08 5.48 12.18
N PRO A 288 5.75 4.92 13.21
CA PRO A 288 7.01 5.44 13.72
C PRO A 288 8.04 5.57 12.58
N PRO A 289 8.84 6.66 12.53
CA PRO A 289 9.76 6.93 11.42
C PRO A 289 10.70 5.75 11.09
N GLU A 290 11.19 5.04 12.10
CA GLU A 290 12.12 3.91 11.94
C GLU A 290 11.46 2.73 11.19
N ARG A 291 10.16 2.51 11.41
CA ARG A 291 9.40 1.47 10.73
C ARG A 291 8.93 1.90 9.36
N MET A 292 8.63 3.20 9.20
CA MET A 292 8.34 3.78 7.91
C MET A 292 9.53 3.59 6.97
N HIS A 293 10.76 3.79 7.45
CA HIS A 293 11.97 3.51 6.70
C HIS A 293 12.02 2.05 6.22
N LYS A 294 11.84 1.08 7.13
CA LYS A 294 11.83 -0.35 6.75
C LYS A 294 10.74 -0.69 5.73
N ILE A 295 9.53 -0.13 5.86
CA ILE A 295 8.45 -0.33 4.88
C ILE A 295 8.81 0.27 3.52
N ILE A 296 9.41 1.46 3.50
CA ILE A 296 9.84 2.13 2.26
C ILE A 296 10.91 1.29 1.56
N VAL A 297 11.93 0.83 2.30
CA VAL A 297 13.02 0.00 1.78
C VAL A 297 12.47 -1.32 1.22
N GLU A 298 11.62 -2.01 1.98
CA GLU A 298 11.01 -3.27 1.53
C GLU A 298 10.09 -3.07 0.32
N SER A 299 9.33 -1.97 0.26
CA SER A 299 8.49 -1.65 -0.90
C SER A 299 9.33 -1.33 -2.13
N ALA A 300 10.44 -0.62 -1.96
CA ALA A 300 11.39 -0.34 -3.03
C ALA A 300 12.04 -1.63 -3.54
N LYS A 301 12.49 -2.53 -2.67
CA LYS A 301 13.04 -3.84 -3.06
C LYS A 301 12.05 -4.64 -3.89
N ALA A 302 10.82 -4.81 -3.39
CA ALA A 302 9.77 -5.55 -4.11
C ALA A 302 9.48 -4.92 -5.48
N ARG A 303 9.37 -3.59 -5.55
CA ARG A 303 9.17 -2.87 -6.81
C ARG A 303 10.32 -3.08 -7.79
N LEU A 304 11.57 -2.90 -7.34
CA LEU A 304 12.76 -3.02 -8.19
C LEU A 304 12.95 -4.45 -8.70
N LEU A 305 12.71 -5.46 -7.84
CA LEU A 305 12.76 -6.87 -8.24
C LEU A 305 11.67 -7.24 -9.24
N ASN A 306 10.47 -6.69 -9.11
CA ASN A 306 9.37 -6.98 -10.04
C ASN A 306 9.35 -6.10 -11.29
N GLU A 307 10.30 -5.17 -11.43
CA GLU A 307 10.42 -4.39 -12.66
C GLU A 307 10.80 -5.31 -13.83
N VAL A 308 10.04 -5.21 -14.92
CA VAL A 308 10.34 -5.91 -16.17
C VAL A 308 11.12 -4.98 -17.07
N ARG A 309 12.29 -5.44 -17.53
CA ARG A 309 13.16 -4.70 -18.45
C ARG A 309 13.41 -5.55 -19.70
N TYR A 310 13.63 -4.90 -20.83
CA TYR A 310 14.17 -5.58 -22.00
C TYR A 310 15.68 -5.69 -21.88
N PHE A 311 16.15 -6.90 -21.62
CA PHE A 311 17.58 -7.21 -21.61
C PHE A 311 18.03 -7.41 -23.05
N THR A 312 19.01 -6.61 -23.49
CA THR A 312 19.51 -6.63 -24.87
C THR A 312 20.99 -6.97 -24.88
N CYS A 313 21.40 -7.93 -25.70
CA CYS A 313 22.82 -8.26 -25.86
C CYS A 313 23.54 -7.17 -26.65
N THR A 314 24.52 -6.51 -26.04
CA THR A 314 25.31 -5.44 -26.70
C THR A 314 26.53 -5.97 -27.45
N ASN A 315 26.78 -7.28 -27.39
CA ASN A 315 27.84 -7.95 -28.15
C ASN A 315 27.35 -8.38 -29.54
N CYS A 316 26.31 -9.24 -29.61
CA CYS A 316 25.77 -9.69 -30.89
C CYS A 316 24.61 -8.85 -31.43
N TRP A 317 23.92 -8.06 -30.58
CA TRP A 317 22.71 -7.30 -30.96
C TRP A 317 21.55 -8.13 -31.53
N GLU A 318 21.61 -9.46 -31.44
CA GLU A 318 20.60 -10.37 -32.02
C GLU A 318 19.67 -11.00 -31.00
N TRP A 319 19.88 -10.74 -29.71
CA TRP A 319 19.06 -11.28 -28.65
C TRP A 319 18.54 -10.18 -27.74
N TYR A 320 17.23 -10.26 -27.50
CA TYR A 320 16.57 -9.51 -26.46
C TYR A 320 15.44 -10.33 -25.84
N ALA A 321 15.16 -10.07 -24.57
CA ALA A 321 14.00 -10.65 -23.89
C ALA A 321 13.48 -9.69 -22.81
N ALA A 322 12.17 -9.64 -22.64
CA ALA A 322 11.55 -9.02 -21.47
C ALA A 322 11.72 -9.96 -20.29
N ILE A 323 12.50 -9.56 -19.29
CA ILE A 323 12.78 -10.37 -18.10
C ILE A 323 12.49 -9.51 -16.87
N ARG A 324 11.83 -10.12 -15.89
CA ARG A 324 11.67 -9.55 -14.56
C ARG A 324 12.97 -9.67 -13.80
N ILE A 325 13.42 -8.62 -13.12
CA ILE A 325 14.72 -8.65 -12.41
C ILE A 325 14.80 -9.79 -11.40
N LEU A 326 13.70 -10.10 -10.71
CA LEU A 326 13.61 -11.22 -9.78
C LEU A 326 13.99 -12.56 -10.43
N ASP A 327 13.54 -12.78 -11.66
CA ASP A 327 13.72 -14.02 -12.42
C ASP A 327 15.07 -14.07 -13.18
N LEU A 328 15.89 -13.02 -13.08
CA LEU A 328 17.21 -12.94 -13.68
C LEU A 328 18.22 -13.77 -12.89
N ASP A 329 19.07 -14.52 -13.58
CA ASP A 329 20.22 -15.21 -12.99
C ASP A 329 21.19 -14.21 -12.33
N GLU A 330 21.95 -14.66 -11.31
CA GLU A 330 22.94 -13.80 -10.63
C GLU A 330 23.98 -13.22 -11.61
N HIS A 331 24.41 -14.03 -12.59
CA HIS A 331 25.29 -13.61 -13.68
C HIS A 331 24.67 -13.99 -15.02
N PRO A 332 23.77 -13.16 -15.57
CA PRO A 332 23.02 -13.50 -16.77
C PRO A 332 23.93 -13.47 -18.00
N SER A 333 23.66 -14.36 -18.95
CA SER A 333 24.40 -14.46 -20.21
C SER A 333 23.46 -14.55 -21.41
N CYS A 334 23.91 -14.02 -22.54
CA CYS A 334 23.19 -14.09 -23.80
C CYS A 334 23.09 -15.56 -24.26
N PRO A 335 21.89 -16.11 -24.48
CA PRO A 335 21.73 -17.50 -24.93
C PRO A 335 22.19 -17.72 -26.38
N ARG A 336 22.41 -16.65 -27.16
CA ARG A 336 22.92 -16.75 -28.54
C ARG A 336 24.43 -16.76 -28.65
N CYS A 337 25.13 -15.94 -27.86
CA CYS A 337 26.59 -15.76 -28.01
C CYS A 337 27.39 -15.97 -26.71
N GLY A 338 26.73 -16.29 -25.59
CA GLY A 338 27.37 -16.50 -24.28
C GLY A 338 27.88 -15.22 -23.59
N SER A 339 27.83 -14.06 -24.25
CA SER A 339 28.29 -12.80 -23.66
C SER A 339 27.43 -12.37 -22.46
N ARG A 340 28.08 -11.84 -21.41
CA ARG A 340 27.43 -11.25 -20.23
C ARG A 340 27.11 -9.75 -20.40
N ALA A 341 27.45 -9.17 -21.54
CA ALA A 341 27.23 -7.75 -21.85
C ALA A 341 25.76 -7.46 -22.21
N LEU A 342 24.87 -7.62 -21.22
CA LEU A 342 23.43 -7.45 -21.35
C LEU A 342 22.98 -6.11 -20.78
N ALA A 343 22.34 -5.28 -21.61
CA ALA A 343 21.80 -3.99 -21.19
C ALA A 343 20.33 -4.11 -20.79
N PRO A 344 19.93 -3.80 -19.54
CA PRO A 344 18.54 -3.63 -19.16
C PRO A 344 18.04 -2.26 -19.66
N LEU A 345 17.12 -2.27 -20.62
CA LEU A 345 16.60 -1.05 -21.23
C LEU A 345 15.16 -0.76 -20.79
N ASP A 346 14.91 0.53 -20.54
CA ASP A 346 13.58 1.12 -20.26
C ASP A 346 12.93 1.55 -21.58
N LEU A 347 12.53 0.59 -22.40
CA LEU A 347 11.94 0.81 -23.72
C LEU A 347 10.72 -0.10 -23.88
N ASP A 348 9.76 0.33 -24.68
CA ASP A 348 8.72 -0.58 -25.17
C ASP A 348 9.24 -1.49 -26.31
N GLU A 349 8.48 -2.53 -26.66
CA GLU A 349 8.90 -3.49 -27.69
C GLU A 349 9.13 -2.84 -29.07
N HIS A 350 8.32 -1.84 -29.44
CA HIS A 350 8.42 -1.17 -30.73
C HIS A 350 9.68 -0.30 -30.81
N GLN A 351 9.99 0.45 -29.76
CA GLN A 351 11.21 1.24 -29.62
C GLN A 351 12.45 0.34 -29.64
N LEU A 352 12.37 -0.80 -28.96
CA LEU A 352 13.46 -1.77 -28.91
C LEU A 352 13.73 -2.39 -30.28
N ARG A 353 12.71 -2.88 -30.98
CA ARG A 353 12.86 -3.44 -32.34
C ARG A 353 13.54 -2.45 -33.28
N ARG A 354 13.07 -1.19 -33.30
CA ARG A 354 13.68 -0.11 -34.10
C ARG A 354 15.15 0.15 -33.75
N PHE A 355 15.56 -0.12 -32.52
CA PHE A 355 16.94 0.04 -32.06
C PHE A 355 17.81 -1.17 -32.42
N ILE A 356 17.26 -2.38 -32.31
CA ILE A 356 17.93 -3.65 -32.61
C ILE A 356 18.11 -3.86 -34.12
N ASP A 357 17.11 -3.54 -34.94
CA ASP A 357 17.16 -3.68 -36.41
C ASP A 357 18.31 -2.86 -37.03
N LYS A 358 18.81 -1.85 -36.31
CA LYS A 358 19.95 -1.04 -36.72
C LYS A 358 21.30 -1.71 -36.42
N HIS A 359 21.35 -2.85 -35.74
CA HIS A 359 22.57 -3.56 -35.33
C HIS A 359 23.64 -2.64 -34.71
N GLY A 360 23.23 -1.75 -33.81
CA GLY A 360 24.15 -0.79 -33.17
C GLY A 360 24.65 0.35 -34.08
N LYS A 361 24.10 0.50 -35.30
CA LYS A 361 24.43 1.61 -36.21
C LYS A 361 23.71 2.90 -35.77
N VAL A 362 24.49 3.97 -35.62
CA VAL A 362 23.98 5.27 -35.20
C VAL A 362 23.45 6.05 -36.41
N VAL A 363 22.14 6.34 -36.41
CA VAL A 363 21.49 7.13 -37.47
C VAL A 363 21.07 8.53 -36.99
N SER A 364 20.90 8.74 -35.68
CA SER A 364 20.45 10.01 -35.09
C SER A 364 21.17 10.35 -33.77
N HIS A 365 21.06 11.60 -33.30
CA HIS A 365 21.62 12.04 -32.02
C HIS A 365 20.99 11.31 -30.82
N SER A 366 19.70 10.98 -30.88
CA SER A 366 19.00 10.18 -29.87
C SER A 366 19.48 8.73 -29.86
N ASP A 367 19.69 8.10 -31.02
CA ASP A 367 20.25 6.75 -31.12
C ASP A 367 21.66 6.67 -30.51
N ARG A 368 22.47 7.72 -30.73
CA ARG A 368 23.83 7.86 -30.17
C ARG A 368 23.82 7.87 -28.64
N ARG A 369 22.85 8.56 -28.03
CA ARG A 369 22.69 8.64 -26.57
C ARG A 369 22.21 7.30 -26.00
N LEU A 370 21.24 6.66 -26.66
CA LEU A 370 20.73 5.36 -26.26
C LEU A 370 21.80 4.27 -26.35
N LEU A 371 22.58 4.25 -27.42
CA LEU A 371 23.70 3.32 -27.59
C LEU A 371 24.75 3.46 -26.50
N ARG A 372 25.17 4.69 -26.16
CA ARG A 372 26.09 4.93 -25.03
C ARG A 372 25.51 4.44 -23.72
N LYS A 373 24.22 4.70 -23.46
CA LYS A 373 23.54 4.26 -22.24
C LYS A 373 23.51 2.73 -22.17
N ALA A 374 23.16 2.06 -23.26
CA ALA A 374 23.11 0.61 -23.36
C ALA A 374 24.48 -0.03 -23.10
N LEU A 375 25.54 0.47 -23.75
CA LEU A 375 26.91 -0.05 -23.55
C LEU A 375 27.39 0.10 -22.11
N LYS A 376 27.13 1.26 -21.48
CA LYS A 376 27.48 1.48 -20.07
C LYS A 376 26.69 0.55 -19.14
N ALA A 377 25.38 0.44 -19.36
CA ALA A 377 24.52 -0.45 -18.58
C ALA A 377 24.95 -1.92 -18.71
N ALA A 378 25.30 -2.37 -19.93
CA ALA A 378 25.81 -3.71 -20.17
C ALA A 378 27.13 -3.98 -19.46
N ASN A 379 28.05 -3.00 -19.41
CA ASN A 379 29.31 -3.14 -18.68
C ASN A 379 29.08 -3.34 -17.17
N LEU A 380 28.09 -2.63 -16.60
CA LEU A 380 27.73 -2.81 -15.20
C LEU A 380 27.14 -4.19 -14.92
N VAL A 381 26.24 -4.69 -15.79
CA VAL A 381 25.69 -6.04 -15.66
C VAL A 381 26.76 -7.11 -15.85
N GLU A 382 27.70 -6.90 -16.76
CA GLU A 382 28.82 -7.82 -16.96
C GLU A 382 29.72 -7.92 -15.71
N ARG A 383 29.96 -6.80 -15.01
CA ARG A 383 30.77 -6.75 -13.79
C ARG A 383 30.04 -7.20 -12.53
N TYR A 384 28.83 -6.71 -12.32
CA TYR A 384 28.11 -6.85 -11.04
C TYR A 384 26.91 -7.79 -11.12
N GLY A 385 26.52 -8.24 -12.32
CA GLY A 385 25.42 -9.19 -12.49
C GLY A 385 24.04 -8.59 -12.18
N LYS A 386 23.18 -9.42 -11.57
CA LYS A 386 21.82 -9.05 -11.14
C LYS A 386 21.74 -7.79 -10.28
N PRO A 387 22.65 -7.53 -9.31
CA PRO A 387 22.73 -6.25 -8.60
C PRO A 387 22.74 -5.02 -9.51
N ALA A 388 23.44 -5.04 -10.65
CA ALA A 388 23.43 -3.93 -11.59
C ALA A 388 22.07 -3.74 -12.26
N ALA A 389 21.41 -4.84 -12.63
CA ALA A 389 20.05 -4.78 -13.16
C ALA A 389 19.07 -4.21 -12.14
N PHE A 390 19.18 -4.61 -10.87
CA PHE A 390 18.38 -4.10 -9.75
C PHE A 390 18.54 -2.58 -9.58
N VAL A 391 19.77 -2.05 -9.60
CA VAL A 391 20.02 -0.60 -9.49
C VAL A 391 19.50 0.15 -10.73
N LEU A 392 19.74 -0.39 -11.92
CA LEU A 392 19.30 0.21 -13.20
C LEU A 392 17.78 0.16 -13.40
N ALA A 393 17.04 -0.62 -12.60
CA ALA A 393 15.57 -0.53 -12.56
C ALA A 393 15.06 0.73 -11.88
N GLY A 394 15.90 1.43 -11.11
CA GLY A 394 15.53 2.67 -10.45
C GLY A 394 15.06 3.74 -11.43
N ARG A 395 13.97 4.43 -11.07
CA ARG A 395 13.35 5.46 -11.91
C ARG A 395 14.27 6.66 -12.09
N GLY A 396 14.75 6.85 -13.31
CA GLY A 396 15.63 7.96 -13.66
C GLY A 396 17.07 7.79 -13.22
N VAL A 397 17.45 6.63 -12.68
CA VAL A 397 18.85 6.30 -12.35
C VAL A 397 19.65 6.13 -13.65
N SER A 398 20.76 6.86 -13.78
CA SER A 398 21.66 6.74 -14.93
C SER A 398 22.71 5.65 -14.72
N PRO A 399 23.37 5.14 -15.78
CA PRO A 399 24.48 4.21 -15.61
C PRO A 399 25.63 4.79 -14.76
N GLU A 400 25.84 6.11 -14.80
CA GLU A 400 26.84 6.77 -13.95
C GLU A 400 26.45 6.72 -12.47
N ASP A 401 25.18 7.04 -12.15
CA ASP A 401 24.66 6.92 -10.77
C ASP A 401 24.77 5.45 -10.31
N ALA A 402 24.44 4.50 -11.18
CA ALA A 402 24.50 3.08 -10.89
C ALA A 402 25.93 2.59 -10.62
N GLU A 403 26.91 3.07 -11.38
CA GLU A 403 28.33 2.74 -11.17
C GLU A 403 28.82 3.22 -9.80
N GLU A 404 28.41 4.42 -9.37
CA GLU A 404 28.75 4.96 -8.05
C GLU A 404 28.18 4.11 -6.91
N ILE A 405 26.90 3.75 -7.00
CA ILE A 405 26.21 2.90 -6.01
C ILE A 405 26.87 1.52 -5.93
N LEU A 406 27.11 0.89 -7.08
CA LEU A 406 27.63 -0.49 -7.15
C LEU A 406 29.09 -0.61 -6.69
N ARG A 407 29.86 0.48 -6.71
CA ARG A 407 31.20 0.52 -6.09
C ARG A 407 31.13 0.45 -4.57
N GLU A 408 30.07 0.97 -3.97
CA GLU A 408 29.87 0.93 -2.52
C GLU A 408 29.25 -0.40 -2.06
N VAL A 409 28.18 -0.83 -2.73
CA VAL A 409 27.42 -2.03 -2.37
C VAL A 409 27.00 -2.77 -3.63
N SER A 410 27.37 -4.04 -3.73
CA SER A 410 27.06 -4.90 -4.89
C SER A 410 26.20 -6.11 -4.53
N VAL A 411 25.58 -6.14 -3.34
CA VAL A 411 24.71 -7.23 -2.89
C VAL A 411 23.30 -6.67 -2.72
N ILE A 412 22.30 -7.39 -3.25
CA ILE A 412 20.89 -6.99 -3.12
C ILE A 412 20.47 -7.16 -1.66
N GLY A 413 20.18 -6.04 -1.01
CA GLY A 413 19.78 -5.95 0.38
C GLY A 413 19.30 -4.54 0.70
N ASP A 414 19.05 -4.27 1.98
CA ASP A 414 18.43 -3.03 2.44
C ASP A 414 19.29 -1.81 2.07
N LYS A 415 20.60 -1.89 2.34
CA LYS A 415 21.56 -0.83 2.01
C LYS A 415 21.61 -0.50 0.51
N LEU A 416 21.54 -1.51 -0.37
CA LEU A 416 21.54 -1.26 -1.81
C LEU A 416 20.23 -0.57 -2.24
N ALA A 417 19.10 -0.99 -1.70
CA ALA A 417 17.80 -0.39 -2.00
C ALA A 417 17.69 1.06 -1.50
N GLU A 418 18.25 1.38 -0.34
CA GLU A 418 18.36 2.74 0.20
C GLU A 418 19.12 3.67 -0.77
N LEU A 419 20.30 3.24 -1.24
CA LEU A 419 21.09 3.99 -2.22
C LEU A 419 20.34 4.23 -3.54
N VAL A 420 19.54 3.25 -3.99
CA VAL A 420 18.69 3.42 -5.18
C VAL A 420 17.58 4.44 -4.93
N ILE A 421 16.93 4.42 -3.76
CA ILE A 421 15.89 5.41 -3.40
C ILE A 421 16.47 6.83 -3.41
N ASP A 422 17.68 7.02 -2.84
CA ASP A 422 18.34 8.32 -2.85
C ASP A 422 18.74 8.76 -4.25
N ALA A 423 19.19 7.84 -5.10
CA ALA A 423 19.47 8.13 -6.50
C ALA A 423 18.21 8.52 -7.30
N GLU A 424 17.08 7.85 -7.09
CA GLU A 424 15.78 8.24 -7.66
C GLU A 424 15.36 9.65 -7.21
N ARG A 425 15.56 9.97 -5.92
CA ARG A 425 15.30 11.31 -5.37
C ARG A 425 16.17 12.38 -6.02
N ASN A 426 17.47 12.11 -6.21
CA ASN A 426 18.40 13.00 -6.88
C ASN A 426 18.09 13.15 -8.39
N ALA A 427 17.67 12.07 -9.05
CA ALA A 427 17.19 12.10 -10.43
C ALA A 427 15.94 12.97 -10.59
N LEU A 428 14.99 12.90 -9.65
CA LEU A 428 13.83 13.78 -9.62
C LEU A 428 14.23 15.24 -9.43
N ARG A 429 15.13 15.55 -8.49
CA ARG A 429 15.64 16.92 -8.28
C ARG A 429 16.27 17.50 -9.55
N ARG A 430 17.09 16.72 -10.27
CA ARG A 430 17.71 17.11 -11.56
C ARG A 430 16.69 17.38 -12.68
N ARG A 431 15.44 16.92 -12.56
CA ARG A 431 14.37 17.16 -13.55
C ARG A 431 13.57 18.42 -13.30
N PHE A 432 13.55 18.93 -12.05
CA PHE A 432 12.78 20.11 -11.65
C PHE A 432 13.64 21.35 -11.41
N LEU A 433 14.97 21.20 -11.39
CA LEU A 433 15.97 22.25 -11.52
C LEU A 433 16.37 22.38 -12.99
#